data_AF-A0A077KJ77-F1
#
_entry.id   AF-A0A077KJ77-F1
#
_cell.length_a   1.000
_cell.length_b   1.000
_cell.length_c   1.000
_cell.angle_alpha   90.00
_cell.angle_beta   90.00
_cell.angle_gamma   90.00
#
_symmetry.space_group_name_H-M   'P 1'
#
loop_
_entity.id
_entity.type
_entity.pdbx_description
1 polymer ?
#
loop_
_entity_poly.entity_id
_entity_poly.type
_entity_poly.pdbx_seq_one_letter_code
_entity_poly.pdbx_strand_id
1 'polypeptide(L)'
;MKNLSFYLIICTLFYYCKKNNKSETFQTSIKEDTISAPAGYHPKEESCKKAMKGFTRRYSVLLSDFYSPEKSLVFNTKDSVMIAKPFYTQVDAYGDCFPEEAYGSLLLVYNHSSHKTNGYKNALYDDEPNTFQEILLESKGFVISAERGNSSKIYAKVKVVYKGSDLYVDNIQLESWGMKQYKKKYAFKNLKLKNYSVKMIDSLQVVNDK
;
A
#
# COMPACT_ATOMS: atom_id res chain seq x y z
N MET A 1 17.51 -16.84 67.73
CA MET A 1 18.06 -16.22 66.50
C MET A 1 18.01 -17.21 65.32
N LYS A 2 16.83 -17.55 64.79
CA LYS A 2 16.69 -18.47 63.64
C LYS A 2 15.79 -17.94 62.50
N ASN A 3 15.15 -16.79 62.68
CA ASN A 3 14.20 -16.25 61.70
C ASN A 3 14.81 -15.16 60.78
N LEU A 4 16.04 -14.72 61.02
CA LEU A 4 16.68 -13.68 60.19
C LEU A 4 17.28 -14.25 58.89
N SER A 5 17.74 -15.50 58.91
CA SER A 5 18.35 -16.15 57.73
C SER A 5 17.31 -16.53 56.65
N PHE A 6 16.05 -16.73 57.02
CA PHE A 6 15.00 -17.14 56.08
C PHE A 6 14.55 -15.98 55.17
N TYR A 7 14.53 -14.75 55.69
CA TYR A 7 14.18 -13.56 54.91
C TYR A 7 15.25 -13.16 53.89
N LEU A 8 16.53 -13.37 54.20
CA LEU A 8 17.63 -13.07 53.28
C LEU A 8 17.65 -13.97 52.04
N ILE A 9 17.27 -15.25 52.17
CA ILE A 9 17.24 -16.21 51.06
C ILE A 9 16.08 -15.89 50.08
N ILE A 10 14.92 -15.49 50.60
CA ILE A 10 13.76 -15.12 49.78
C ILE A 10 14.05 -13.85 48.96
N CYS A 11 14.72 -12.85 49.55
CA CYS A 11 15.10 -11.63 48.83
C CYS A 11 16.10 -11.90 47.69
N THR A 12 17.03 -12.86 47.85
CA THR A 12 17.95 -13.22 46.77
C THR A 12 17.28 -13.98 45.62
N LEU A 13 16.26 -14.80 45.89
CA LEU A 13 15.49 -15.50 44.84
C LEU A 13 14.65 -14.53 44.01
N PHE A 14 14.04 -13.51 44.63
CA PHE A 14 13.33 -12.46 43.89
C PHE A 14 14.25 -11.50 43.14
N TYR A 15 15.46 -11.25 43.63
CA TYR A 15 16.45 -10.44 42.90
C TYR A 15 17.01 -11.19 41.68
N TYR A 16 17.16 -12.51 41.76
CA TYR A 16 17.60 -13.34 40.62
C TYR A 16 16.50 -13.53 39.57
N CYS A 17 15.22 -13.62 39.96
CA CYS A 17 14.10 -13.68 39.01
C CYS A 17 13.85 -12.35 38.27
N LYS A 18 14.28 -11.21 38.81
CA LYS A 18 14.10 -9.90 38.14
C LYS A 18 15.08 -9.68 36.97
N LYS A 19 16.13 -10.49 36.84
CA LYS A 19 17.20 -10.27 35.83
C LYS A 19 17.10 -11.16 34.58
N ASN A 20 16.18 -12.12 34.53
CA ASN A 20 16.05 -13.05 33.39
C ASN A 20 14.74 -12.97 32.60
N ASN A 21 13.87 -11.99 32.84
CA ASN A 21 12.86 -11.61 31.85
C ASN A 21 13.46 -10.63 30.83
N LYS A 22 14.58 -11.02 30.20
CA LYS A 22 14.70 -10.73 28.78
C LYS A 22 13.63 -11.59 28.14
N SER A 23 12.48 -10.98 27.87
CA SER A 23 11.69 -11.42 26.74
C SER A 23 12.66 -11.36 25.56
N GLU A 24 13.29 -12.49 25.26
CA GLU A 24 13.72 -12.80 23.91
C GLU A 24 12.44 -12.85 23.09
N THR A 25 11.93 -11.66 22.78
CA THR A 25 11.12 -11.49 21.61
C THR A 25 12.04 -11.98 20.51
N PHE A 26 11.72 -13.13 19.95
CA PHE A 26 12.20 -13.59 18.66
C PHE A 26 11.95 -12.44 17.67
N GLN A 27 12.87 -11.47 17.64
CA GLN A 27 13.11 -10.67 16.45
C GLN A 27 13.92 -11.62 15.57
N THR A 28 13.20 -12.55 14.92
CA THR A 28 13.57 -12.89 13.56
C THR A 28 13.79 -11.55 12.89
N SER A 29 15.02 -11.30 12.45
CA SER A 29 15.38 -10.05 11.78
C SER A 29 14.60 -10.03 10.47
N ILE A 30 13.34 -9.59 10.52
CA ILE A 30 12.57 -9.31 9.33
C ILE A 30 13.38 -8.22 8.64
N LYS A 31 13.96 -8.57 7.49
CA LYS A 31 14.60 -7.59 6.63
C LYS A 31 13.47 -6.73 6.09
N GLU A 32 13.26 -5.60 6.72
CA GLU A 32 12.16 -4.70 6.39
C GLU A 32 12.51 -3.93 5.11
N ASP A 33 11.59 -3.95 4.15
CA ASP A 33 11.70 -3.07 3.00
C ASP A 33 11.26 -1.66 3.39
N THR A 34 11.96 -0.66 2.85
CA THR A 34 11.69 0.75 3.12
C THR A 34 11.08 1.41 1.91
N ILE A 35 9.92 2.05 2.09
CA ILE A 35 9.27 2.88 1.07
C ILE A 35 9.39 4.34 1.48
N SER A 36 10.25 5.07 0.77
CA SER A 36 10.50 6.50 1.01
C SER A 36 9.47 7.40 0.33
N ALA A 37 9.31 8.61 0.85
CA ALA A 37 8.62 9.69 0.16
C ALA A 37 9.24 9.96 -1.24
N PRO A 38 8.46 10.46 -2.21
CA PRO A 38 8.98 10.80 -3.53
C PRO A 38 10.04 11.91 -3.46
N ALA A 39 11.07 11.79 -4.30
CA ALA A 39 12.06 12.85 -4.48
C ALA A 39 11.38 14.05 -5.17
N GLY A 40 11.66 15.26 -4.70
CA GLY A 40 11.11 16.50 -5.28
C GLY A 40 9.86 17.05 -4.58
N TYR A 41 9.35 16.41 -3.53
CA TYR A 41 8.28 17.02 -2.74
C TYR A 41 8.86 18.16 -1.89
N HIS A 42 8.33 19.37 -2.10
CA HIS A 42 8.73 20.60 -1.43
C HIS A 42 7.54 21.18 -0.67
N PRO A 43 7.31 20.80 0.59
CA PRO A 43 6.22 21.39 1.37
C PRO A 43 6.59 22.83 1.74
N LYS A 44 5.55 23.67 1.84
CA LYS A 44 5.70 25.09 2.20
C LYS A 44 6.11 25.23 3.67
N GLU A 45 5.51 24.46 4.57
CA GLU A 45 5.85 24.50 6.00
C GLU A 45 6.92 23.50 6.45
N GLU A 46 7.71 23.92 7.44
CA GLU A 46 8.75 23.09 8.07
C GLU A 46 8.19 21.93 8.90
N SER A 47 6.97 22.10 9.45
CA SER A 47 6.21 21.06 10.15
C SER A 47 6.00 19.82 9.25
N CYS A 48 5.56 20.03 8.01
CA CYS A 48 5.34 18.98 7.02
C CYS A 48 6.67 18.32 6.61
N LYS A 49 7.77 19.10 6.46
CA LYS A 49 9.11 18.52 6.17
C LYS A 49 9.56 17.54 7.24
N LYS A 50 9.31 17.87 8.51
CA LYS A 50 9.65 17.00 9.63
C LYS A 50 8.79 15.73 9.61
N ALA A 51 7.49 15.85 9.35
CA ALA A 51 6.60 14.71 9.23
C ALA A 51 7.09 13.74 8.13
N MET A 52 7.46 14.23 6.95
CA MET A 52 7.96 13.38 5.86
C MET A 52 9.23 12.59 6.14
N LYS A 53 10.10 13.11 7.02
CA LYS A 53 11.35 12.43 7.40
C LYS A 53 11.09 11.27 8.37
N GLY A 54 9.91 11.23 8.96
CA GLY A 54 9.46 10.14 9.82
C GLY A 54 9.12 8.88 9.02
N PHE A 55 9.17 7.76 9.73
CA PHE A 55 8.78 6.46 9.21
C PHE A 55 7.93 5.74 10.24
N THR A 56 6.87 5.10 9.75
CA THR A 56 6.01 4.23 10.54
C THR A 56 6.11 2.80 10.03
N ARG A 57 6.21 1.87 10.96
CA ARG A 57 6.14 0.43 10.66
C ARG A 57 4.69 0.00 10.53
N ARG A 58 4.31 -0.49 9.35
CA ARG A 58 2.99 -1.11 9.09
C ARG A 58 3.17 -2.29 8.17
N TYR A 59 2.42 -3.38 8.37
CA TYR A 59 2.35 -4.50 7.41
C TYR A 59 3.71 -5.04 6.91
N SER A 60 4.70 -5.14 7.78
CA SER A 60 6.07 -5.59 7.46
C SER A 60 6.85 -4.70 6.48
N VAL A 61 6.45 -3.43 6.35
CA VAL A 61 7.17 -2.39 5.60
C VAL A 61 7.48 -1.20 6.51
N LEU A 62 8.66 -0.60 6.33
CA LEU A 62 9.00 0.69 6.91
C LEU A 62 8.57 1.78 5.92
N LEU A 63 7.42 2.40 6.18
CA LEU A 63 6.80 3.35 5.25
C LEU A 63 7.05 4.78 5.75
N SER A 64 7.51 5.66 4.87
CA SER A 64 7.59 7.09 5.18
C SER A 64 6.22 7.60 5.60
N ASP A 65 6.17 8.44 6.63
CA ASP A 65 4.93 9.04 7.12
C ASP A 65 4.26 9.95 6.09
N PHE A 66 4.92 10.20 4.95
CA PHE A 66 4.29 10.76 3.76
C PHE A 66 3.12 9.91 3.25
N TYR A 67 3.13 8.60 3.47
CA TYR A 67 2.06 7.71 3.01
C TYR A 67 1.24 7.20 4.20
N SER A 68 -0.08 7.35 4.10
CA SER A 68 -1.07 6.71 4.95
C SER A 68 -1.54 5.40 4.30
N PRO A 69 -1.14 4.23 4.83
CA PRO A 69 -1.55 2.95 4.28
C PRO A 69 -3.00 2.63 4.66
N GLU A 70 -3.79 2.21 3.67
CA GLU A 70 -5.09 1.61 3.89
C GLU A 70 -4.98 0.16 4.40
N LYS A 71 -6.12 -0.50 4.59
CA LYS A 71 -6.18 -1.89 5.05
C LYS A 71 -5.41 -2.82 4.10
N SER A 72 -4.43 -3.54 4.66
CA SER A 72 -3.78 -4.65 3.96
C SER A 72 -4.71 -5.84 3.81
N LEU A 73 -4.79 -6.36 2.58
CA LEU A 73 -5.62 -7.50 2.21
C LEU A 73 -4.71 -8.69 1.85
N VAL A 74 -4.95 -9.84 2.46
CA VAL A 74 -4.16 -11.06 2.23
C VAL A 74 -4.72 -11.81 1.03
N PHE A 75 -3.87 -12.16 0.08
CA PHE A 75 -4.18 -13.00 -1.08
C PHE A 75 -3.12 -14.10 -1.25
N ASN A 76 -3.42 -15.13 -2.04
CA ASN A 76 -2.47 -16.23 -2.30
C ASN A 76 -1.84 -16.82 -1.01
N THR A 77 -2.68 -17.28 -0.09
CA THR A 77 -2.35 -17.88 1.23
C THR A 77 -1.60 -17.01 2.24
N LYS A 78 -0.69 -16.11 1.84
CA LYS A 78 0.12 -15.28 2.76
C LYS A 78 0.61 -13.94 2.19
N ASP A 79 0.58 -13.72 0.88
CA ASP A 79 0.98 -12.44 0.30
C ASP A 79 -0.07 -11.37 0.62
N SER A 80 0.30 -10.10 0.57
CA SER A 80 -0.65 -9.04 0.84
C SER A 80 -0.53 -7.86 -0.11
N VAL A 81 -1.65 -7.18 -0.31
CA VAL A 81 -1.78 -6.00 -1.16
C VAL A 81 -2.48 -4.89 -0.37
N MET A 82 -2.03 -3.67 -0.56
CA MET A 82 -2.63 -2.49 0.05
C MET A 82 -2.47 -1.27 -0.85
N ILE A 83 -3.31 -0.26 -0.63
CA ILE A 83 -3.15 1.07 -1.20
C ILE A 83 -2.51 1.95 -0.13
N ALA A 84 -1.51 2.75 -0.49
CA ALA A 84 -0.94 3.77 0.39
C ALA A 84 -1.14 5.14 -0.26
N LYS A 85 -1.94 5.99 0.39
CA LYS A 85 -2.28 7.33 -0.09
C LYS A 85 -1.33 8.36 0.51
N PRO A 86 -0.97 9.44 -0.20
CA PRO A 86 -0.25 10.54 0.43
C PRO A 86 -1.05 11.12 1.61
N PHE A 87 -0.37 11.46 2.71
CA PHE A 87 -1.00 11.89 3.96
C PHE A 87 -1.92 13.12 3.79
N TYR A 88 -1.55 14.04 2.90
CA TYR A 88 -2.29 15.28 2.66
C TYR A 88 -3.66 15.06 2.00
N THR A 89 -3.96 13.86 1.51
CA THR A 89 -5.30 13.57 0.97
C THR A 89 -6.31 13.19 2.06
N GLN A 90 -5.87 13.02 3.31
CA GLN A 90 -6.71 12.60 4.44
C GLN A 90 -6.98 13.69 5.47
N VAL A 91 -6.34 14.85 5.37
CA VAL A 91 -6.43 15.91 6.38
C VAL A 91 -7.09 17.14 5.77
N ASP A 92 -7.99 17.77 6.51
CA ASP A 92 -8.54 19.11 6.24
C ASP A 92 -7.46 20.23 6.29
N ALA A 93 -6.17 19.88 6.18
CA ALA A 93 -5.02 20.77 6.17
C ALA A 93 -4.82 21.47 4.81
N TYR A 94 -5.94 21.80 4.15
CA TYR A 94 -5.98 22.43 2.83
C TYR A 94 -5.34 23.83 2.89
N GLY A 95 -4.09 23.95 2.43
CA GLY A 95 -3.38 25.23 2.31
C GLY A 95 -1.88 25.18 2.61
N ASP A 96 -1.48 24.44 3.65
CA ASP A 96 -0.14 24.62 4.26
C ASP A 96 0.86 23.48 3.91
N CYS A 97 0.39 22.24 3.85
CA CYS A 97 1.17 21.07 3.42
C CYS A 97 0.87 20.62 1.98
N PHE A 98 -0.01 21.30 1.25
CA PHE A 98 -0.37 20.87 -0.10
C PHE A 98 0.78 21.16 -1.07
N PRO A 99 1.32 20.14 -1.75
CA PRO A 99 2.30 20.36 -2.80
C PRO A 99 1.64 21.04 -4.00
N GLU A 100 2.42 21.80 -4.77
CA GLU A 100 2.00 22.25 -6.10
C GLU A 100 1.81 21.06 -7.07
N GLU A 101 2.53 19.95 -6.81
CA GLU A 101 2.40 18.68 -7.53
C GLU A 101 1.73 17.61 -6.65
N ALA A 102 0.51 17.20 -7.01
CA ALA A 102 -0.13 16.06 -6.37
C ALA A 102 0.58 14.75 -6.74
N TYR A 103 1.12 14.05 -5.75
CA TYR A 103 1.60 12.69 -5.91
C TYR A 103 0.45 11.68 -5.84
N GLY A 104 0.54 10.63 -6.66
CA GLY A 104 -0.44 9.55 -6.70
C GLY A 104 -0.31 8.53 -5.58
N SER A 105 -1.37 7.74 -5.41
CA SER A 105 -1.40 6.60 -4.49
C SER A 105 -0.44 5.49 -4.94
N LEU A 106 0.15 4.77 -3.98
CA LEU A 106 0.94 3.57 -4.25
C LEU A 106 0.10 2.32 -4.10
N LEU A 107 0.21 1.40 -5.06
CA LEU A 107 -0.13 0.00 -4.81
C LEU A 107 1.10 -0.68 -4.22
N LEU A 108 0.99 -1.21 -3.00
CA LEU A 108 2.05 -1.98 -2.37
C LEU A 108 1.67 -3.46 -2.37
N VAL A 109 2.60 -4.32 -2.79
CA VAL A 109 2.46 -5.78 -2.70
C VAL A 109 3.61 -6.34 -1.89
N TYR A 110 3.28 -6.98 -0.78
CA TYR A 110 4.21 -7.72 0.05
C TYR A 110 4.19 -9.21 -0.31
N ASN A 111 5.37 -9.74 -0.65
CA ASN A 111 5.59 -11.15 -0.88
C ASN A 111 6.14 -11.80 0.39
N HIS A 112 5.34 -12.70 0.97
CA HIS A 112 5.68 -13.30 2.26
C HIS A 112 6.90 -14.23 2.17
N SER A 113 7.09 -14.92 1.04
CA SER A 113 8.20 -15.88 0.88
C SER A 113 9.56 -15.17 0.82
N SER A 114 9.62 -14.04 0.13
CA SER A 114 10.86 -13.27 -0.06
C SER A 114 11.07 -12.15 0.95
N HIS A 115 10.08 -11.87 1.81
CA HIS A 115 10.05 -10.72 2.72
C HIS A 115 10.28 -9.39 2.00
N LYS A 116 9.72 -9.24 0.80
CA LYS A 116 9.89 -8.04 -0.02
C LYS A 116 8.56 -7.37 -0.34
N THR A 117 8.55 -6.04 -0.30
CA THR A 117 7.46 -5.15 -0.70
C THR A 117 7.82 -4.46 -2.01
N ASN A 118 6.98 -4.65 -3.03
CA ASN A 118 7.05 -3.88 -4.28
C ASN A 118 6.04 -2.75 -4.26
N GLY A 119 6.47 -1.53 -4.55
CA GLY A 119 5.59 -0.37 -4.74
C GLY A 119 5.39 -0.04 -6.22
N TYR A 120 4.14 0.07 -6.67
CA TYR A 120 3.76 0.41 -8.04
C TYR A 120 3.11 1.80 -8.07
N LYS A 121 3.89 2.81 -8.51
CA LYS A 121 3.50 4.23 -8.45
C LYS A 121 2.40 4.63 -9.43
N ASN A 122 2.30 3.94 -10.56
CA ASN A 122 1.38 4.31 -11.65
C ASN A 122 0.22 3.31 -11.81
N ALA A 123 0.05 2.38 -10.86
CA ALA A 123 -0.94 1.32 -10.98
C ALA A 123 -2.37 1.75 -10.60
N LEU A 124 -2.50 2.92 -9.98
CA LEU A 124 -3.73 3.46 -9.43
C LEU A 124 -4.00 4.84 -10.02
N TYR A 125 -5.26 5.27 -9.99
CA TYR A 125 -5.58 6.66 -10.28
C TYR A 125 -5.10 7.56 -9.13
N ASP A 126 -4.86 8.83 -9.47
CA ASP A 126 -4.65 9.87 -8.48
C ASP A 126 -5.93 10.11 -7.68
N ASP A 127 -5.79 10.67 -6.48
CA ASP A 127 -6.90 10.93 -5.57
C ASP A 127 -7.67 12.18 -6.06
N GLU A 128 -8.56 11.96 -7.02
CA GLU A 128 -9.36 13.01 -7.66
C GLU A 128 -10.83 12.94 -7.24
N PRO A 129 -11.54 14.09 -7.22
CA PRO A 129 -12.99 14.11 -7.05
C PRO A 129 -13.68 13.22 -8.09
N ASN A 130 -14.66 12.42 -7.65
CA ASN A 130 -15.39 11.45 -8.50
C ASN A 130 -14.53 10.29 -9.04
N THR A 131 -13.42 9.97 -8.36
CA THR A 131 -12.68 8.73 -8.58
C THR A 131 -12.83 7.86 -7.34
N PHE A 132 -13.41 6.67 -7.51
CA PHE A 132 -13.42 5.62 -6.49
C PHE A 132 -12.53 4.47 -6.99
N GLN A 133 -11.71 3.92 -6.11
CA GLN A 133 -10.91 2.75 -6.42
C GLN A 133 -10.77 1.84 -5.20
N GLU A 134 -10.74 0.54 -5.45
CA GLU A 134 -10.60 -0.49 -4.43
C GLU A 134 -9.85 -1.72 -4.95
N ILE A 135 -9.39 -2.55 -4.02
CA ILE A 135 -8.79 -3.84 -4.34
C ILE A 135 -9.76 -4.95 -3.97
N LEU A 136 -10.12 -5.77 -4.96
CA LEU A 136 -10.92 -6.97 -4.78
C LEU A 136 -10.00 -8.19 -4.82
N LEU A 137 -10.08 -9.06 -3.81
CA LEU A 137 -9.21 -10.23 -3.72
C LEU A 137 -9.66 -11.35 -4.66
N GLU A 138 -8.68 -12.03 -5.26
CA GLU A 138 -8.91 -13.29 -5.98
C GLU A 138 -7.91 -14.37 -5.52
N SER A 139 -8.24 -15.64 -5.74
CA SER A 139 -7.42 -16.76 -5.26
C SER A 139 -5.98 -16.76 -5.79
N LYS A 140 -5.76 -16.25 -7.01
CA LYS A 140 -4.44 -16.21 -7.69
C LYS A 140 -3.90 -14.80 -7.90
N GLY A 141 -4.45 -13.80 -7.21
CA GLY A 141 -4.09 -12.40 -7.42
C GLY A 141 -5.13 -11.45 -6.85
N PHE A 142 -5.42 -10.38 -7.57
CA PHE A 142 -6.40 -9.38 -7.16
C PHE A 142 -6.88 -8.58 -8.38
N VAL A 143 -7.96 -7.84 -8.19
CA VAL A 143 -8.49 -6.91 -9.18
C VAL A 143 -8.39 -5.50 -8.61
N ILE A 144 -7.79 -4.60 -9.38
CA ILE A 144 -7.89 -3.16 -9.13
C ILE A 144 -9.18 -2.71 -9.80
N SER A 145 -10.18 -2.35 -9.01
CA SER A 145 -11.47 -1.86 -9.48
C SER A 145 -11.48 -0.35 -9.35
N ALA A 146 -11.90 0.35 -10.40
CA ALA A 146 -12.02 1.80 -10.38
C ALA A 146 -13.31 2.26 -11.06
N GLU A 147 -13.91 3.31 -10.51
CA GLU A 147 -15.03 4.06 -11.07
C GLU A 147 -14.61 5.52 -11.18
N ARG A 148 -14.78 6.12 -12.36
CA ARG A 148 -14.47 7.53 -12.60
C ARG A 148 -15.62 8.24 -13.29
N GLY A 149 -15.76 9.52 -12.97
CA GLY A 149 -16.72 10.43 -13.58
C GLY A 149 -18.00 10.56 -12.77
N ASN A 150 -18.78 11.59 -13.11
CA ASN A 150 -20.00 11.94 -12.36
C ASN A 150 -21.25 11.39 -13.08
N SER A 151 -21.77 12.13 -14.07
CA SER A 151 -22.94 11.73 -14.86
C SER A 151 -22.61 10.72 -15.97
N SER A 152 -21.41 10.80 -16.56
CA SER A 152 -20.87 9.80 -17.46
C SER A 152 -19.82 8.98 -16.71
N LYS A 153 -20.14 7.73 -16.41
CA LYS A 153 -19.29 6.86 -15.60
C LYS A 153 -18.46 5.94 -16.47
N ILE A 154 -17.20 5.79 -16.08
CA ILE A 154 -16.26 4.80 -16.59
C ILE A 154 -15.93 3.83 -15.46
N TYR A 155 -16.11 2.54 -15.72
CA TYR A 155 -15.75 1.47 -14.81
C TYR A 155 -14.60 0.67 -15.40
N ALA A 156 -13.53 0.49 -14.63
CA ALA A 156 -12.37 -0.29 -15.02
C ALA A 156 -12.11 -1.39 -14.00
N LYS A 157 -11.80 -2.60 -14.49
CA LYS A 157 -11.30 -3.71 -13.68
C LYS A 157 -10.01 -4.22 -14.29
N VAL A 158 -8.91 -4.04 -13.57
CA VAL A 158 -7.58 -4.52 -13.95
C VAL A 158 -7.31 -5.81 -13.19
N LYS A 159 -7.38 -6.94 -13.89
CA LYS A 159 -7.11 -8.24 -13.28
C LYS A 159 -5.61 -8.50 -13.23
N VAL A 160 -5.08 -8.65 -12.03
CA VAL A 160 -3.68 -8.97 -11.76
C VAL A 160 -3.61 -10.41 -11.26
N VAL A 161 -2.69 -11.19 -11.84
CA VAL A 161 -2.49 -12.60 -11.48
C VAL A 161 -1.02 -12.92 -11.32
N TYR A 162 -0.72 -13.90 -10.47
CA TYR A 162 0.60 -14.52 -10.44
C TYR A 162 0.84 -15.38 -11.67
N LYS A 163 2.02 -15.24 -12.28
CA LYS A 163 2.59 -16.20 -13.22
C LYS A 163 4.01 -16.52 -12.76
N GLY A 164 4.19 -17.68 -12.12
CA GLY A 164 5.40 -17.98 -11.36
C GLY A 164 5.49 -17.08 -10.11
N SER A 165 6.62 -16.40 -9.93
CA SER A 165 6.87 -15.48 -8.81
C SER A 165 6.51 -14.01 -9.11
N ASP A 166 6.10 -13.70 -10.33
CA ASP A 166 5.87 -12.33 -10.81
C ASP A 166 4.36 -12.06 -10.98
N LEU A 167 3.97 -10.80 -10.77
CA LEU A 167 2.61 -10.32 -11.02
C LEU A 167 2.47 -9.76 -12.44
N TYR A 168 1.39 -10.14 -13.10
CA TYR A 168 1.04 -9.72 -14.46
C TYR A 168 -0.38 -9.19 -14.50
N VAL A 169 -0.60 -8.19 -15.35
CA VAL A 169 -1.94 -7.82 -15.78
C VAL A 169 -2.41 -8.88 -16.78
N ASP A 170 -3.46 -9.61 -16.43
CA ASP A 170 -4.09 -10.61 -17.28
C ASP A 170 -5.05 -9.96 -18.27
N ASN A 171 -5.93 -9.10 -17.76
CA ASN A 171 -6.84 -8.34 -18.60
C ASN A 171 -7.29 -7.03 -17.95
N ILE A 172 -7.71 -6.09 -18.79
CA ILE A 172 -8.44 -4.88 -18.40
C ILE A 172 -9.86 -5.00 -18.96
N GLN A 173 -10.86 -4.93 -18.11
CA GLN A 173 -12.25 -4.75 -18.50
C GLN A 173 -12.59 -3.28 -18.34
N LEU A 174 -13.18 -2.70 -19.38
CA LEU A 174 -13.57 -1.29 -19.43
C LEU A 174 -15.04 -1.20 -19.83
N GLU A 175 -15.81 -0.45 -19.06
CA GLU A 175 -17.22 -0.24 -19.29
C GLU A 175 -17.53 1.26 -19.20
N SER A 176 -18.12 1.82 -20.24
CA SER A 176 -18.53 3.22 -20.32
C SER A 176 -20.04 3.32 -20.34
N TRP A 177 -20.58 4.23 -19.52
CA TRP A 177 -22.01 4.59 -19.45
C TRP A 177 -22.28 6.03 -19.90
N GLY A 178 -21.30 6.67 -20.55
CA GLY A 178 -21.45 8.02 -21.09
C GLY A 178 -22.17 8.05 -22.44
N MET A 179 -21.90 9.10 -23.24
CA MET A 179 -22.47 9.25 -24.59
C MET A 179 -22.21 8.05 -25.50
N LYS A 180 -21.00 7.46 -25.40
CA LYS A 180 -20.65 6.21 -26.06
C LYS A 180 -20.61 5.10 -25.02
N GLN A 181 -21.62 4.22 -25.06
CA GLN A 181 -21.73 3.10 -24.15
C GLN A 181 -21.05 1.87 -24.75
N TYR A 182 -20.19 1.23 -23.97
CA TYR A 182 -19.53 0.00 -24.39
C TYR A 182 -19.06 -0.80 -23.19
N LYS A 183 -18.85 -2.09 -23.43
CA LYS A 183 -18.18 -3.01 -22.51
C LYS A 183 -17.14 -3.81 -23.29
N LYS A 184 -15.87 -3.64 -22.95
CA LYS A 184 -14.74 -4.25 -23.66
C LYS A 184 -13.79 -4.93 -22.68
N LYS A 185 -13.13 -5.98 -23.16
CA LYS A 185 -12.11 -6.72 -22.42
C LYS A 185 -10.86 -6.82 -23.27
N TYR A 186 -9.74 -6.38 -22.71
CA TYR A 186 -8.42 -6.40 -23.34
C TYR A 186 -7.54 -7.39 -22.59
N ALA A 187 -7.17 -8.49 -23.23
CA ALA A 187 -6.31 -9.51 -22.63
C ALA A 187 -4.84 -9.25 -22.97
N PHE A 188 -3.96 -9.49 -22.01
CA PHE A 188 -2.52 -9.29 -22.16
C PHE A 188 -1.78 -10.61 -21.90
N LYS A 189 -0.90 -11.00 -22.82
CA LYS A 189 -0.12 -12.23 -22.66
C LYS A 189 0.95 -12.06 -21.57
N ASN A 190 1.80 -11.03 -21.68
CA ASN A 190 3.02 -10.88 -20.87
C ASN A 190 3.21 -9.46 -20.27
N LEU A 191 2.12 -8.74 -19.99
CA LEU A 191 2.22 -7.42 -19.36
C LEU A 191 2.51 -7.55 -17.86
N LYS A 192 3.77 -7.39 -17.45
CA LYS A 192 4.14 -7.35 -16.03
C LYS A 192 3.48 -6.16 -15.35
N LEU A 193 3.03 -6.33 -14.09
CA LEU A 193 2.41 -5.24 -13.31
C LEU A 193 3.35 -4.03 -13.17
N LYS A 194 4.66 -4.25 -13.04
CA LYS A 194 5.66 -3.15 -12.99
C LYS A 194 5.70 -2.26 -14.25
N ASN A 195 5.21 -2.77 -15.38
CA ASN A 195 5.15 -2.05 -16.65
C ASN A 195 3.74 -1.50 -16.93
N TYR A 196 2.77 -1.79 -16.06
CA TYR A 196 1.42 -1.26 -16.18
C TYR A 196 1.35 0.17 -15.66
N SER A 197 0.52 0.98 -16.31
CA SER A 197 0.16 2.32 -15.89
C SER A 197 -1.34 2.49 -16.06
N VAL A 198 -1.98 3.15 -15.10
CA VAL A 198 -3.42 3.47 -15.12
C VAL A 198 -3.80 4.28 -16.36
N LYS A 199 -2.86 5.07 -16.92
CA LYS A 199 -3.01 5.82 -18.18
C LYS A 199 -3.28 4.93 -19.40
N MET A 200 -3.01 3.62 -19.30
CA MET A 200 -3.41 2.66 -20.32
C MET A 200 -4.95 2.58 -20.44
N ILE A 201 -5.69 2.76 -19.34
CA ILE A 201 -7.16 2.79 -19.37
C ILE A 201 -7.63 4.01 -20.18
N ASP A 202 -7.05 5.19 -19.94
CA ASP A 202 -7.40 6.41 -20.67
C ASP A 202 -7.14 6.23 -22.19
N SER A 203 -6.03 5.58 -22.54
CA SER A 203 -5.71 5.25 -23.94
C SER A 203 -6.74 4.32 -24.58
N LEU A 204 -7.21 3.30 -23.84
CA LEU A 204 -8.24 2.38 -24.31
C LEU A 204 -9.60 3.06 -24.44
N GLN A 205 -9.92 3.98 -23.53
CA GLN A 205 -11.12 4.81 -23.62
C GLN A 205 -11.11 5.63 -24.90
N VAL A 206 -10.03 6.36 -25.18
CA VAL A 206 -9.89 7.18 -26.41
C VAL A 206 -10.08 6.33 -27.68
N VAL A 207 -9.63 5.07 -27.68
CA VAL A 207 -9.82 4.16 -28.82
C VAL A 207 -11.29 3.77 -29.00
N ASN A 208 -12.03 3.52 -27.92
CA ASN A 208 -13.45 3.15 -27.99
C ASN A 208 -14.38 4.34 -28.23
N ASP A 209 -13.95 5.54 -27.83
CA ASP A 209 -14.70 6.77 -28.01
C ASP A 209 -14.55 7.36 -29.41
N LYS A 210 -13.72 6.77 -30.28
CA LYS A 210 -13.69 7.06 -31.73
C LYS A 210 -14.84 6.36 -32.44
#